data_AF-A0AA51L4J9-F1
#
_entry.id   AF-A0AA51L4J9-F1
#
_cell.length_a   1.000
_cell.length_b   1.000
_cell.length_c   1.000
_cell.angle_alpha   90.00
_cell.angle_beta   90.00
_cell.angle_gamma   90.00
#
_symmetry.space_group_name_H-M   'P 1'
#
loop_
_entity.id
_entity.type
_entity.pdbx_description
1 polymer ?
#
loop_
_entity_poly.entity_id
_entity_poly.type
_entity_poly.pdbx_seq_one_letter_code
_entity_poly.pdbx_strand_id
1 'polypeptide(L)'
;MKKQILKIAVPTLALGLVFAPVASAASTETTVKTTASAKVAVQLTAKEREGIKRLTSITRNVSKVEARVTQLSKVTSDFYAKTAAVSSRTEVDFYKSISGKLKANTNELRSLKKQTDEIVRKFGKTDAAVTVYGKITAQNQAITFASKKIADLHTQFQTKAKEKEASMRLASINKNISKVEASVAQLSKVTTDFYAKVAAGTVSAKAETDFFASVSGKLKANTNQLRSLKKELDLYTKKYGKTEAVTAAYTKISAQNDAIAVNSKKLTDLHTQFQSLTKEKEASKRLAAISENVSKVEARVSAISKASTEFYAKAGAASVTANEEAEFYKLVSGQLKASSYQLVSLKKELDEAVKKYSRTEAAVALEAKITAQNEAIALTSKNLVELHTNFKPAVTTNN
;
A
#
# COMPACT_ATOMS: atom_id res chain seq x y z
N MET A 1 -9.09 -17.42 -28.84
CA MET A 1 -9.79 -16.14 -29.14
C MET A 1 -8.79 -14.99 -29.07
N LYS A 2 -8.43 -14.41 -30.22
CA LYS A 2 -7.49 -13.30 -30.35
C LYS A 2 -8.18 -12.00 -29.95
N LYS A 3 -7.74 -11.33 -28.87
CA LYS A 3 -8.26 -10.01 -28.48
C LYS A 3 -7.35 -8.92 -29.01
N GLN A 4 -7.97 -8.02 -29.78
CA GLN A 4 -7.38 -6.92 -30.52
C GLN A 4 -6.66 -5.94 -29.59
N ILE A 5 -5.43 -5.57 -29.96
CA ILE A 5 -4.66 -4.52 -29.34
C ILE A 5 -5.14 -3.19 -29.94
N LEU A 6 -5.86 -2.40 -29.13
CA LEU A 6 -6.27 -1.04 -29.48
C LEU A 6 -5.03 -0.13 -29.42
N LYS A 7 -4.42 0.14 -30.57
CA LYS A 7 -3.37 1.15 -30.72
C LYS A 7 -4.01 2.53 -30.65
N ILE A 8 -3.94 3.17 -29.50
CA ILE A 8 -4.31 4.59 -29.36
C ILE A 8 -3.12 5.41 -29.86
N ALA A 9 -3.28 6.01 -31.03
CA ALA A 9 -2.39 7.03 -31.55
C ALA A 9 -2.49 8.27 -30.64
N VAL A 10 -1.37 8.62 -29.99
CA VAL A 10 -1.22 9.91 -29.32
C VAL A 10 -1.07 10.96 -30.42
N PRO A 11 -1.94 11.98 -30.51
CA PRO A 11 -1.67 13.11 -31.39
C PRO A 11 -0.50 13.88 -30.80
N THR A 12 0.68 13.73 -31.41
CA THR A 12 1.79 14.67 -31.27
C THR A 12 1.30 16.03 -31.79
N LEU A 13 0.90 16.90 -30.87
CA LEU A 13 0.77 18.33 -31.12
C LEU A 13 2.17 18.89 -31.41
N ALA A 14 2.60 18.74 -32.66
CA ALA A 14 3.72 19.44 -33.23
C ALA A 14 3.33 20.92 -33.34
N LEU A 15 3.65 21.71 -32.32
CA LEU A 15 3.70 23.17 -32.42
C LEU A 15 4.92 23.56 -33.26
N GLY A 16 4.84 23.29 -34.56
CA GLY A 16 5.72 23.85 -35.57
C GLY A 16 5.34 25.30 -35.81
N LEU A 17 5.85 26.21 -34.96
CA LEU A 17 5.94 27.62 -35.31
C LEU A 17 7.12 27.77 -36.28
N VAL A 18 6.84 27.53 -37.56
CA VAL A 18 7.75 27.89 -38.66
C VAL A 18 7.79 29.41 -38.74
N PHE A 19 8.99 29.96 -38.58
CA PHE A 19 9.26 31.37 -38.83
C PHE A 19 9.08 31.66 -40.33
N ALA A 20 8.28 32.69 -40.65
CA ALA A 20 8.42 33.41 -41.91
C ALA A 20 9.33 34.63 -41.68
N PRO A 21 10.43 34.78 -42.42
CA PRO A 21 11.12 36.05 -42.52
C PRO A 21 10.33 36.96 -43.45
N VAL A 22 9.75 38.05 -42.93
CA VAL A 22 9.26 39.12 -43.81
C VAL A 22 10.46 39.98 -44.18
N ALA A 23 11.15 39.57 -45.24
CA ALA A 23 12.08 40.41 -45.96
C ALA A 23 11.73 40.39 -47.46
N SER A 24 11.23 41.54 -47.92
CA SER A 24 11.71 42.27 -49.10
C SER A 24 10.72 42.55 -50.24
N ALA A 25 10.88 43.79 -50.73
CA ALA A 25 10.67 44.31 -52.07
C ALA A 25 9.26 44.75 -52.51
N ALA A 26 9.08 46.08 -52.55
CA ALA A 26 8.60 46.74 -53.75
C ALA A 26 9.35 48.07 -53.92
N SER A 27 10.44 48.03 -54.70
CA SER A 27 10.97 49.19 -55.40
C SER A 27 9.91 49.68 -56.36
N THR A 28 9.39 50.88 -56.13
CA THR A 28 8.64 51.60 -57.17
C THR A 28 9.48 52.83 -57.51
N GLU A 29 10.21 52.72 -58.62
CA GLU A 29 10.72 53.89 -59.33
C GLU A 29 9.50 54.70 -59.80
N THR A 30 9.22 55.80 -59.11
CA THR A 30 8.39 56.87 -59.67
C THR A 30 9.31 58.01 -60.01
N THR A 31 9.58 58.16 -61.29
CA THR A 31 10.19 59.33 -61.92
C THR A 31 9.47 60.59 -61.45
N VAL A 32 10.11 61.42 -60.62
CA VAL A 32 9.65 62.78 -60.31
C VAL A 32 10.66 63.76 -60.87
N LYS A 33 10.20 64.49 -61.89
CA LYS A 33 10.83 65.66 -62.51
C LYS A 33 11.41 66.57 -61.43
N THR A 34 12.70 66.88 -61.58
CA THR A 34 13.37 68.01 -60.96
C THR A 34 12.67 69.32 -61.32
N THR A 35 11.87 69.85 -60.41
CA THR A 35 11.63 71.29 -60.31
C THR A 35 12.55 71.83 -59.22
N ALA A 36 13.49 72.67 -59.64
CA ALA A 36 14.41 73.38 -58.77
C ALA A 36 13.63 74.28 -57.81
N SER A 37 13.44 73.81 -56.57
CA SER A 37 13.02 74.66 -55.46
C SER A 37 14.28 75.25 -54.86
N ALA A 38 14.39 76.57 -54.94
CA ALA A 38 15.47 77.37 -54.40
C ALA A 38 15.84 76.93 -52.97
N LYS A 39 17.12 76.57 -52.79
CA LYS A 39 17.75 76.45 -51.47
C LYS A 39 17.76 77.83 -50.83
N VAL A 40 16.72 78.16 -50.06
CA VAL A 40 16.88 79.09 -48.94
C VAL A 40 17.67 78.31 -47.90
N ALA A 41 18.99 78.46 -47.93
CA ALA A 41 19.87 78.00 -46.88
C ALA A 41 19.55 78.83 -45.63
N VAL A 42 18.58 78.36 -44.84
CA VAL A 42 18.34 78.89 -43.50
C VAL A 42 19.64 78.70 -42.72
N GLN A 43 20.36 79.80 -42.48
CA GLN A 43 21.50 79.80 -41.59
C GLN A 43 20.99 79.45 -40.19
N LEU A 44 21.10 78.16 -39.82
CA LEU A 44 20.90 77.70 -38.45
C LEU A 44 21.70 78.60 -37.51
N THR A 45 21.01 79.26 -36.59
CA THR A 45 21.62 80.11 -35.58
C THR A 45 22.59 79.28 -34.74
N ALA A 46 23.62 79.91 -34.17
CA ALA A 46 24.59 79.21 -33.30
C ALA A 46 23.89 78.47 -32.13
N LYS A 47 22.76 79.01 -31.65
CA LYS A 47 21.88 78.37 -30.65
C LYS A 47 21.22 77.09 -31.17
N GLU A 48 20.70 77.07 -32.39
CA GLU A 48 20.09 75.87 -32.98
C GLU A 48 21.11 74.76 -33.27
N ARG A 49 22.34 75.12 -33.69
CA ARG A 49 23.43 74.15 -33.91
C ARG A 49 23.82 73.43 -32.61
N GLU A 50 23.85 74.14 -31.49
CA GLU A 50 24.15 73.56 -30.17
C GLU A 50 23.01 72.63 -29.70
N GLY A 51 21.75 73.02 -29.89
CA GLY A 51 20.60 72.15 -29.62
C GLY A 51 20.64 70.84 -30.43
N ILE A 52 20.95 70.93 -31.72
CA ILE A 52 21.07 69.75 -32.61
C ILE A 52 22.22 68.84 -32.19
N LYS A 53 23.39 69.37 -31.80
CA LYS A 53 24.51 68.57 -31.28
C LYS A 53 24.10 67.75 -30.06
N ARG A 54 23.41 68.37 -29.10
CA ARG A 54 22.94 67.68 -27.88
C ARG A 54 21.89 66.62 -28.19
N LEU A 55 20.93 66.89 -29.08
CA LEU A 55 19.94 65.92 -29.53
C LEU A 55 20.57 64.73 -30.28
N THR A 56 21.65 64.96 -31.02
CA THR A 56 22.42 63.89 -31.67
C THR A 56 23.06 62.96 -30.64
N SER A 57 23.61 63.53 -29.55
CA SER A 57 24.16 62.74 -28.44
C SER A 57 23.07 61.89 -27.74
N ILE A 58 21.91 62.49 -27.45
CA ILE A 58 20.76 61.75 -26.89
C ILE A 58 20.32 60.63 -27.83
N THR A 59 20.25 60.90 -29.14
CA THR A 59 19.91 59.89 -30.16
C THR A 59 20.85 58.68 -30.11
N ARG A 60 22.16 58.90 -29.96
CA ARG A 60 23.13 57.81 -29.80
C ARG A 60 22.87 57.00 -28.54
N ASN A 61 22.55 57.65 -27.43
CA ASN A 61 22.24 56.96 -26.17
C ASN A 61 20.93 56.16 -26.26
N VAL A 62 19.88 56.68 -26.92
CA VAL A 62 18.67 55.91 -27.21
C VAL A 62 18.99 54.67 -28.06
N SER A 63 19.91 54.80 -29.03
CA SER A 63 20.36 53.67 -29.86
C SER A 63 21.16 52.62 -29.07
N LYS A 64 21.87 53.03 -28.01
CA LYS A 64 22.51 52.08 -27.07
C LYS A 64 21.47 51.31 -26.26
N VAL A 65 20.39 51.98 -25.83
CA VAL A 65 19.27 51.30 -25.15
C VAL A 65 18.64 50.27 -26.08
N GLU A 66 18.38 50.63 -27.33
CA GLU A 66 17.86 49.71 -28.36
C GLU A 66 18.72 48.44 -28.53
N ALA A 67 20.04 48.59 -28.65
CA ALA A 67 20.96 47.47 -28.74
C ALA A 67 20.88 46.55 -27.50
N ARG A 68 20.82 47.13 -26.30
CA ARG A 68 20.66 46.36 -25.05
C ARG A 68 19.32 45.63 -25.00
N VAL A 69 18.22 46.25 -25.40
CA VAL A 69 16.88 45.63 -25.42
C VAL A 69 16.83 44.47 -26.40
N THR A 70 17.44 44.63 -27.57
CA THR A 70 17.57 43.56 -28.58
C THR A 70 18.37 42.39 -28.02
N GLN A 71 19.52 42.66 -27.38
CA GLN A 71 20.34 41.63 -26.76
C GLN A 71 19.61 40.90 -25.64
N LEU A 72 18.90 41.62 -24.75
CA LEU A 72 18.11 41.01 -23.68
C LEU A 72 17.02 40.10 -24.25
N SER A 73 16.34 40.54 -25.30
CA SER A 73 15.30 39.74 -25.97
C SER A 73 15.84 38.43 -26.57
N LYS A 74 17.06 38.48 -27.14
CA LYS A 74 17.76 37.28 -27.62
C LYS A 74 18.09 36.33 -26.46
N VAL A 75 18.71 36.85 -25.40
CA VAL A 75 19.08 36.07 -24.21
C VAL A 75 17.86 35.42 -23.55
N THR A 76 16.72 36.12 -23.47
CA THR A 76 15.45 35.56 -22.98
C THR A 76 14.98 34.39 -23.85
N SER A 77 15.02 34.54 -25.17
CA SER A 77 14.57 33.50 -26.09
C SER A 77 15.47 32.26 -25.99
N ASP A 78 16.79 32.45 -25.94
CA ASP A 78 17.77 31.36 -25.81
C ASP A 78 17.63 30.61 -24.48
N PHE A 79 17.34 31.31 -23.39
CA PHE A 79 17.14 30.71 -22.07
C PHE A 79 15.87 29.85 -22.03
N TYR A 80 14.72 30.39 -22.48
CA TYR A 80 13.45 29.65 -22.44
C TYR A 80 13.33 28.58 -23.54
N ALA A 81 14.21 28.57 -24.55
CA ALA A 81 14.34 27.44 -25.47
C ALA A 81 14.92 26.17 -24.80
N LYS A 82 15.68 26.32 -23.70
CA LYS A 82 16.35 25.22 -22.99
C LYS A 82 15.63 24.76 -21.71
N THR A 83 14.33 25.05 -21.61
CA THR A 83 13.52 24.92 -20.37
C THR A 83 13.55 23.56 -19.68
N ALA A 84 13.77 22.46 -20.41
CA ALA A 84 13.78 21.12 -19.82
C ALA A 84 14.91 20.87 -18.80
N ALA A 85 16.02 21.59 -18.89
CA ALA A 85 17.22 21.41 -18.05
C ALA A 85 17.37 22.49 -16.95
N VAL A 86 16.50 23.49 -16.93
CA VAL A 86 16.63 24.65 -16.03
C VAL A 86 15.93 24.37 -14.71
N SER A 87 16.64 24.59 -13.59
CA SER A 87 16.04 24.50 -12.25
C SER A 87 15.14 25.70 -11.95
N SER A 88 14.13 25.53 -11.09
CA SER A 88 13.25 26.65 -10.70
C SER A 88 14.00 27.81 -10.07
N ARG A 89 15.10 27.55 -9.34
CA ARG A 89 15.93 28.61 -8.76
C ARG A 89 16.65 29.41 -9.85
N THR A 90 17.29 28.70 -10.78
CA THR A 90 17.98 29.31 -11.92
C THR A 90 17.05 30.17 -12.77
N GLU A 91 15.81 29.70 -12.99
CA GLU A 91 14.80 30.45 -13.75
C GLU A 91 14.35 31.73 -13.03
N VAL A 92 14.10 31.65 -11.72
CA VAL A 92 13.71 32.82 -10.92
C VAL A 92 14.81 33.89 -10.92
N ASP A 93 16.07 33.48 -10.76
CA ASP A 93 17.20 34.40 -10.77
C ASP A 93 17.38 35.05 -12.15
N PHE A 94 17.19 34.28 -13.23
CA PHE A 94 17.18 34.79 -14.59
C PHE A 94 16.06 35.82 -14.82
N TYR A 95 14.82 35.49 -14.45
CA TYR A 95 13.66 36.37 -14.56
C TYR A 95 13.90 37.70 -13.82
N LYS A 96 14.38 37.65 -12.58
CA LYS A 96 14.71 38.84 -11.78
C LYS A 96 15.79 39.70 -12.45
N SER A 97 16.84 39.07 -12.97
CA SER A 97 17.95 39.77 -13.62
C SER A 97 17.51 40.52 -14.88
N ILE A 98 16.81 39.83 -15.80
CA ILE A 98 16.38 40.45 -17.06
C ILE A 98 15.30 41.51 -16.80
N SER A 99 14.33 41.23 -15.93
CA SER A 99 13.30 42.22 -15.56
C SER A 99 13.92 43.47 -14.92
N GLY A 100 14.95 43.29 -14.09
CA GLY A 100 15.73 44.39 -13.52
C GLY A 100 16.44 45.23 -14.57
N LYS A 101 17.08 44.59 -15.57
CA LYS A 101 17.75 45.27 -16.68
C LYS A 101 16.77 46.03 -17.59
N LEU A 102 15.61 45.45 -17.87
CA LEU A 102 14.54 46.13 -18.63
C LEU A 102 14.02 47.37 -17.88
N LYS A 103 13.80 47.26 -16.57
CA LYS A 103 13.41 48.40 -15.72
C LYS A 103 14.48 49.50 -15.70
N ALA A 104 15.76 49.13 -15.66
CA ALA A 104 16.86 50.10 -15.74
C ALA A 104 16.86 50.85 -17.08
N ASN A 105 16.65 50.14 -18.20
CA ASN A 105 16.54 50.77 -19.52
C ASN A 105 15.32 51.71 -19.62
N THR A 106 14.18 51.37 -19.01
CA THR A 106 13.03 52.29 -18.91
C THR A 106 13.37 53.58 -18.16
N ASN A 107 14.11 53.46 -17.05
CA ASN A 107 14.55 54.62 -16.28
C ASN A 107 15.55 55.49 -17.07
N GLU A 108 16.44 54.85 -17.83
CA GLU A 108 17.38 55.54 -18.73
C GLU A 108 16.62 56.30 -19.83
N LEU A 109 15.64 55.69 -20.51
CA LEU A 109 14.80 56.38 -21.49
C LEU A 109 14.00 57.54 -20.87
N ARG A 110 13.50 57.38 -19.64
CA ARG A 110 12.83 58.47 -18.91
C ARG A 110 13.78 59.64 -18.64
N SER A 111 15.03 59.36 -18.29
CA SER A 111 16.07 60.38 -18.11
C SER A 111 16.40 61.08 -19.42
N LEU A 112 16.60 60.34 -20.51
CA LEU A 112 16.85 60.89 -21.84
C LEU A 112 15.67 61.72 -22.35
N LYS A 113 14.43 61.33 -22.03
CA LYS A 113 13.25 62.15 -22.31
C LYS A 113 13.31 63.49 -21.57
N LYS A 114 13.62 63.49 -20.27
CA LYS A 114 13.77 64.74 -19.50
C LYS A 114 14.85 65.66 -20.10
N GLN A 115 15.99 65.10 -20.51
CA GLN A 115 17.05 65.87 -21.19
C GLN A 115 16.55 66.45 -22.53
N THR A 116 15.74 65.69 -23.27
CA THR A 116 15.12 66.16 -24.52
C THR A 116 14.13 67.30 -24.22
N ASP A 117 13.29 67.17 -23.19
CA ASP A 117 12.34 68.19 -22.76
C ASP A 117 13.06 69.51 -22.38
N GLU A 118 14.21 69.43 -21.73
CA GLU A 118 15.04 70.60 -21.39
C GLU A 118 15.62 71.30 -22.61
N ILE A 119 16.09 70.54 -23.60
CA ILE A 119 16.61 71.11 -24.86
C ILE A 119 15.47 71.80 -25.62
N VAL A 120 14.31 71.16 -25.72
CA VAL A 120 13.12 71.74 -26.37
C VAL A 120 12.69 73.03 -25.69
N ARG A 121 12.73 73.10 -24.36
CA ARG A 121 12.40 74.33 -23.61
C ARG A 121 13.38 75.47 -23.89
N LYS A 122 14.68 75.17 -24.06
CA LYS A 122 15.73 76.18 -24.27
C LYS A 122 15.89 76.63 -25.72
N PHE A 123 15.62 75.74 -26.68
CA PHE A 123 15.97 75.93 -28.10
C PHE A 123 14.78 75.77 -29.05
N GLY A 124 13.57 75.51 -28.54
CA GLY A 124 12.39 75.28 -29.35
C GLY A 124 12.26 73.84 -29.85
N LYS A 125 11.09 73.52 -30.41
CA LYS A 125 10.77 72.18 -30.93
C LYS A 125 11.26 72.07 -32.37
N THR A 126 12.34 71.32 -32.58
CA THR A 126 12.95 71.06 -33.90
C THR A 126 12.61 69.65 -34.40
N ASP A 127 12.78 69.39 -35.69
CA ASP A 127 12.60 68.05 -36.28
C ASP A 127 13.51 66.99 -35.64
N ALA A 128 14.71 67.39 -35.21
CA ALA A 128 15.63 66.54 -34.47
C ALA A 128 15.04 66.13 -33.10
N ALA A 129 14.35 67.03 -32.41
CA ALA A 129 13.68 66.72 -31.15
C ALA A 129 12.49 65.77 -31.37
N VAL A 130 11.70 66.00 -32.44
CA VAL A 130 10.60 65.10 -32.84
C VAL A 130 11.13 63.69 -33.10
N THR A 131 12.25 63.57 -33.80
CA THR A 131 12.92 62.28 -34.06
C THR A 131 13.34 61.57 -32.78
N VAL A 132 13.95 62.30 -31.83
CA VAL A 132 14.34 61.73 -30.53
C VAL A 132 13.13 61.22 -29.75
N TYR A 133 12.04 62.00 -29.70
CA TYR A 133 10.81 61.54 -29.05
C TYR A 133 10.22 60.30 -29.71
N GLY A 134 10.22 60.24 -31.04
CA GLY A 134 9.78 59.07 -31.80
C GLY A 134 10.58 57.82 -31.41
N LYS A 135 11.92 57.93 -31.37
CA LYS A 135 12.80 56.83 -30.94
C LYS A 135 12.59 56.42 -29.49
N ILE A 136 12.48 57.39 -28.56
CA ILE A 136 12.20 57.09 -27.15
C ILE A 136 10.86 56.36 -27.00
N THR A 137 9.85 56.78 -27.75
CA THR A 137 8.52 56.16 -27.72
C THR A 137 8.57 54.72 -28.25
N ALA A 138 9.19 54.50 -29.40
CA ALA A 138 9.36 53.17 -29.98
C ALA A 138 10.13 52.23 -29.04
N GLN A 139 11.21 52.71 -28.41
CA GLN A 139 12.00 51.89 -27.48
C GLN A 139 11.26 51.63 -26.16
N ASN A 140 10.46 52.57 -25.65
CA ASN A 140 9.57 52.31 -24.51
C ASN A 140 8.53 51.23 -24.83
N GLN A 141 7.96 51.23 -26.04
CA GLN A 141 7.06 50.18 -26.50
C GLN A 141 7.77 48.83 -26.57
N ALA A 142 8.98 48.79 -27.14
CA ALA A 142 9.79 47.57 -27.22
C ALA A 142 10.13 46.99 -25.83
N ILE A 143 10.52 47.83 -24.86
CA ILE A 143 10.79 47.40 -23.48
C ILE A 143 9.51 46.89 -22.81
N THR A 144 8.37 47.55 -23.02
CA THR A 144 7.08 47.13 -22.47
C THR A 144 6.70 45.75 -23.01
N PHE A 145 6.85 45.54 -24.32
CA PHE A 145 6.63 44.24 -24.95
C PHE A 145 7.57 43.17 -24.40
N ALA A 146 8.88 43.45 -24.30
CA ALA A 146 9.86 42.51 -23.76
C ALA A 146 9.57 42.16 -22.29
N SER A 147 9.13 43.14 -21.49
CA SER A 147 8.78 42.96 -20.08
C SER A 147 7.55 42.07 -19.92
N LYS A 148 6.53 42.28 -20.76
CA LYS A 148 5.35 41.40 -20.79
C LYS A 148 5.73 39.98 -21.22
N LYS A 149 6.51 39.85 -22.31
CA LYS A 149 6.95 38.55 -22.82
C LYS A 149 7.71 37.73 -21.77
N ILE A 150 8.64 38.35 -21.03
CA ILE A 150 9.38 37.60 -20.00
C ILE A 150 8.50 37.24 -18.79
N ALA A 151 7.54 38.09 -18.41
CA ALA A 151 6.57 37.75 -17.37
C ALA A 151 5.69 36.56 -17.79
N ASP A 152 5.19 36.56 -19.02
CA ASP A 152 4.37 35.46 -19.55
C ASP A 152 5.17 34.14 -19.60
N LEU A 153 6.44 34.20 -20.05
CA LEU A 153 7.33 33.03 -20.07
C LEU A 153 7.63 32.50 -18.66
N HIS A 154 7.85 33.40 -17.69
CA HIS A 154 8.04 33.05 -16.29
C HIS A 154 6.81 32.32 -15.74
N THR A 155 5.60 32.86 -15.94
CA THR A 155 4.36 32.21 -15.53
C THR A 155 4.19 30.84 -16.16
N GLN A 156 4.44 30.70 -17.47
CA GLN A 156 4.37 29.41 -18.17
C GLN A 156 5.36 28.39 -17.60
N PHE A 157 6.60 28.83 -17.29
CA PHE A 157 7.60 27.96 -16.69
C PHE A 157 7.16 27.46 -15.31
N GLN A 158 6.69 28.36 -14.45
CA GLN A 158 6.25 28.01 -13.10
C GLN A 158 5.06 27.05 -13.12
N THR A 159 4.10 27.24 -14.04
CA THR A 159 2.98 26.32 -14.23
C THR A 159 3.47 24.93 -14.65
N LYS A 160 4.32 24.83 -15.68
CA LYS A 160 4.87 23.54 -16.13
C LYS A 160 5.72 22.85 -15.06
N ALA A 161 6.50 23.60 -14.28
CA ALA A 161 7.28 23.07 -13.18
C ALA A 161 6.38 22.47 -12.09
N LYS A 162 5.30 23.17 -11.73
CA LYS A 162 4.30 22.71 -10.78
C LYS A 162 3.59 21.45 -11.27
N GLU A 163 3.18 21.40 -12.53
CA GLU A 163 2.56 20.23 -13.16
C GLU A 163 3.50 19.01 -13.19
N LYS A 164 4.79 19.22 -13.51
CA LYS A 164 5.79 18.15 -13.50
C LYS A 164 6.00 17.58 -12.09
N GLU A 165 6.15 18.44 -11.08
CA GLU A 165 6.28 18.00 -9.68
C GLU A 165 5.03 17.22 -9.24
N ALA A 166 3.84 17.71 -9.59
CA ALA A 166 2.57 17.07 -9.31
C ALA A 166 2.51 15.67 -9.96
N SER A 167 2.79 15.56 -11.26
CA SER A 167 2.79 14.29 -11.97
C SER A 167 3.77 13.28 -11.36
N MET A 168 4.98 13.70 -10.99
CA MET A 168 5.97 12.82 -10.37
C MET A 168 5.53 12.31 -9.00
N ARG A 169 4.99 13.20 -8.14
CA ARG A 169 4.49 12.83 -6.81
C ARG A 169 3.32 11.85 -6.92
N LEU A 170 2.34 12.13 -7.78
CA LEU A 170 1.18 11.26 -7.95
C LEU A 170 1.58 9.90 -8.53
N ALA A 171 2.51 9.86 -9.48
CA ALA A 171 3.06 8.61 -10.00
C ALA A 171 3.73 7.76 -8.90
N SER A 172 4.49 8.39 -8.00
CA SER A 172 5.11 7.72 -6.85
C SER A 172 4.07 7.13 -5.89
N ILE A 173 3.04 7.91 -5.54
CA ILE A 173 1.92 7.45 -4.70
C ILE A 173 1.24 6.25 -5.35
N ASN A 174 0.87 6.34 -6.63
CA ASN A 174 0.22 5.26 -7.37
C ASN A 174 1.08 3.99 -7.47
N LYS A 175 2.39 4.13 -7.64
CA LYS A 175 3.33 3.00 -7.61
C LYS A 175 3.29 2.29 -6.25
N ASN A 176 3.24 3.04 -5.16
CA ASN A 176 3.17 2.45 -3.82
C ASN A 176 1.81 1.84 -3.50
N ILE A 177 0.70 2.43 -3.99
CA ILE A 177 -0.63 1.79 -3.93
C ILE A 177 -0.59 0.43 -4.64
N SER A 178 -0.01 0.37 -5.84
CA SER A 178 0.09 -0.86 -6.63
C SER A 178 0.94 -1.94 -5.93
N LYS A 179 1.97 -1.54 -5.18
CA LYS A 179 2.75 -2.48 -4.35
C LYS A 179 1.92 -3.08 -3.22
N VAL A 180 1.07 -2.27 -2.57
CA VAL A 180 0.17 -2.78 -1.53
C VAL A 180 -0.85 -3.74 -2.15
N GLU A 181 -1.45 -3.38 -3.28
CA GLU A 181 -2.37 -4.25 -4.02
C GLU A 181 -1.75 -5.61 -4.36
N ALA A 182 -0.53 -5.62 -4.90
CA ALA A 182 0.19 -6.86 -5.17
C ALA A 182 0.47 -7.69 -3.89
N SER A 183 0.86 -7.03 -2.81
CA SER A 183 1.07 -7.66 -1.50
C SER A 183 -0.21 -8.29 -0.95
N VAL A 184 -1.34 -7.58 -1.01
CA VAL A 184 -2.65 -8.09 -0.55
C VAL A 184 -3.08 -9.30 -1.37
N ALA A 185 -2.94 -9.26 -2.70
CA ALA A 185 -3.24 -10.39 -3.57
C ALA A 185 -2.34 -11.61 -3.26
N GLN A 186 -1.04 -11.38 -3.07
CA GLN A 186 -0.09 -12.44 -2.71
C GLN A 186 -0.43 -13.07 -1.36
N LEU A 187 -0.75 -12.28 -0.34
CA LEU A 187 -1.14 -12.78 0.98
C LEU A 187 -2.43 -13.61 0.89
N SER A 188 -3.43 -13.16 0.14
CA SER A 188 -4.68 -13.91 -0.07
C SER A 188 -4.42 -15.30 -0.69
N LYS A 189 -3.53 -15.36 -1.68
CA LYS A 189 -3.11 -16.63 -2.31
C LYS A 189 -2.39 -17.52 -1.30
N VAL A 190 -1.38 -16.99 -0.62
CA VAL A 190 -0.57 -17.74 0.36
C VAL A 190 -1.44 -18.27 1.52
N THR A 191 -2.43 -17.50 1.99
CA THR A 191 -3.43 -17.98 2.96
C THR A 191 -4.22 -19.17 2.41
N THR A 192 -4.70 -19.08 1.16
CA THR A 192 -5.47 -20.16 0.55
C THR A 192 -4.62 -21.43 0.39
N ASP A 193 -3.39 -21.30 -0.13
CA ASP A 193 -2.47 -22.42 -0.33
C ASP A 193 -2.06 -23.06 1.01
N PHE A 194 -1.85 -22.26 2.06
CA PHE A 194 -1.48 -22.77 3.38
C PHE A 194 -2.61 -23.55 4.03
N TYR A 195 -3.84 -23.02 4.04
CA TYR A 195 -4.97 -23.72 4.66
C TYR A 195 -5.47 -24.92 3.84
N ALA A 196 -5.15 -25.01 2.55
CA ALA A 196 -5.30 -26.26 1.79
C ALA A 196 -4.39 -27.38 2.35
N LYS A 197 -3.14 -27.04 2.73
CA LYS A 197 -2.23 -28.00 3.40
C LYS A 197 -2.69 -28.36 4.81
N VAL A 198 -3.30 -27.40 5.51
CA VAL A 198 -3.93 -27.66 6.81
C VAL A 198 -5.05 -28.69 6.66
N ALA A 199 -5.93 -28.52 5.66
CA ALA A 199 -7.00 -29.47 5.38
C ALA A 199 -6.47 -30.87 4.99
N ALA A 200 -5.30 -30.94 4.32
CA ALA A 200 -4.60 -32.20 4.04
C ALA A 200 -3.93 -32.83 5.27
N GLY A 201 -3.95 -32.17 6.44
CA GLY A 201 -3.40 -32.70 7.69
C GLY A 201 -1.87 -32.68 7.78
N THR A 202 -1.17 -31.97 6.90
CA THR A 202 0.30 -31.95 6.83
C THR A 202 0.94 -30.83 7.65
N VAL A 203 0.14 -30.05 8.38
CA VAL A 203 0.59 -28.84 9.09
C VAL A 203 0.47 -29.04 10.60
N SER A 204 1.54 -28.70 11.32
CA SER A 204 1.55 -28.72 12.79
C SER A 204 0.88 -27.47 13.39
N ALA A 205 0.39 -27.57 14.63
CA ALA A 205 -0.22 -26.44 15.33
C ALA A 205 0.73 -25.25 15.48
N LYS A 206 2.02 -25.52 15.73
CA LYS A 206 3.04 -24.48 15.79
C LYS A 206 3.20 -23.77 14.44
N ALA A 207 3.30 -24.53 13.34
CA ALA A 207 3.46 -23.96 12.01
C ALA A 207 2.25 -23.10 11.60
N GLU A 208 1.04 -23.53 11.96
CA GLU A 208 -0.18 -22.77 11.72
C GLU A 208 -0.23 -21.47 12.53
N THR A 209 0.14 -21.51 13.81
CA THR A 209 0.17 -20.32 14.67
C THR A 209 1.20 -19.29 14.18
N ASP A 210 2.41 -19.75 13.82
CA ASP A 210 3.47 -18.89 13.28
C ASP A 210 3.03 -18.26 11.94
N PHE A 211 2.33 -19.03 11.10
CA PHE A 211 1.75 -18.55 9.85
C PHE A 211 0.68 -17.47 10.08
N PHE A 212 -0.30 -17.74 10.95
CA PHE A 212 -1.37 -16.80 11.30
C PHE A 212 -0.80 -15.46 11.79
N ALA A 213 0.14 -15.51 12.74
CA ALA A 213 0.80 -14.32 13.28
C ALA A 213 1.54 -13.52 12.18
N SER A 214 2.28 -14.21 11.31
CA SER A 214 3.02 -13.58 10.21
C SER A 214 2.10 -12.87 9.21
N VAL A 215 1.06 -13.56 8.72
CA VAL A 215 0.14 -13.00 7.72
C VAL A 215 -0.70 -11.87 8.32
N SER A 216 -1.20 -12.05 9.54
CA SER A 216 -1.94 -11.01 10.27
C SER A 216 -1.09 -9.74 10.46
N GLY A 217 0.18 -9.90 10.85
CA GLY A 217 1.13 -8.80 10.95
C GLY A 217 1.36 -8.06 9.62
N LYS A 218 1.50 -8.80 8.51
CA LYS A 218 1.68 -8.20 7.17
C LYS A 218 0.42 -7.49 6.68
N LEU A 219 -0.78 -8.02 6.93
CA LEU A 219 -2.04 -7.35 6.62
C LEU A 219 -2.17 -6.02 7.40
N LYS A 220 -1.83 -6.02 8.69
CA LYS A 220 -1.79 -4.80 9.53
C LYS A 220 -0.77 -3.78 9.00
N ALA A 221 0.40 -4.23 8.55
CA ALA A 221 1.41 -3.36 7.94
C ALA A 221 0.88 -2.70 6.66
N ASN A 222 0.22 -3.45 5.77
CA ASN A 222 -0.41 -2.92 4.57
C ASN A 222 -1.48 -1.86 4.88
N THR A 223 -2.32 -2.08 5.90
CA THR A 223 -3.31 -1.08 6.36
C THR A 223 -2.63 0.22 6.81
N ASN A 224 -1.54 0.12 7.57
CA ASN A 224 -0.79 1.30 8.01
C ASN A 224 -0.15 2.03 6.83
N GLN A 225 0.37 1.31 5.83
CA GLN A 225 0.92 1.88 4.62
C GLN A 225 -0.15 2.63 3.81
N LEU A 226 -1.35 2.06 3.63
CA LEU A 226 -2.46 2.74 2.95
C LEU A 226 -2.90 4.00 3.70
N ARG A 227 -2.91 3.98 5.04
CA ARG A 227 -3.18 5.17 5.84
C ARG A 227 -2.14 6.27 5.60
N SER A 228 -0.86 5.91 5.50
CA SER A 228 0.21 6.87 5.18
C SER A 228 0.05 7.44 3.76
N LEU A 229 -0.19 6.58 2.77
CA LEU A 229 -0.42 6.99 1.38
C LEU A 229 -1.64 7.90 1.24
N LYS A 230 -2.70 7.65 2.02
CA LYS A 230 -3.85 8.55 2.07
C LYS A 230 -3.45 9.95 2.57
N LYS A 231 -2.66 10.04 3.64
CA LYS A 231 -2.17 11.34 4.16
C LYS A 231 -1.30 12.06 3.12
N GLU A 232 -0.44 11.34 2.40
CA GLU A 232 0.35 11.91 1.31
C GLU A 232 -0.55 12.43 0.17
N LEU A 233 -1.62 11.70 -0.17
CA LEU A 233 -2.59 12.11 -1.17
C LEU A 233 -3.45 13.30 -0.71
N ASP A 234 -3.78 13.39 0.58
CA ASP A 234 -4.46 14.56 1.17
C ASP A 234 -3.57 15.82 1.05
N LEU A 235 -2.26 15.70 1.36
CA LEU A 235 -1.28 16.79 1.18
C LEU A 235 -1.11 17.17 -0.30
N TYR A 236 -1.06 16.18 -1.19
CA TYR A 236 -1.04 16.40 -2.63
C TYR A 236 -2.24 17.22 -3.08
N THR A 237 -3.45 16.81 -2.67
CA THR A 237 -4.70 17.48 -3.03
C THR A 237 -4.73 18.92 -2.55
N LYS A 238 -4.22 19.19 -1.34
CA LYS A 238 -4.10 20.56 -0.81
C LYS A 238 -3.17 21.44 -1.63
N LYS A 239 -2.05 20.90 -2.15
CA LYS A 239 -1.03 21.67 -2.89
C LYS A 239 -1.35 21.84 -4.39
N TYR A 240 -1.96 20.84 -5.00
CA TYR A 240 -2.14 20.77 -6.46
C TYR A 240 -3.61 20.71 -6.91
N GLY A 241 -4.56 20.59 -5.98
CA GLY A 241 -5.98 20.45 -6.28
C GLY A 241 -6.42 18.99 -6.47
N LYS A 242 -7.74 18.80 -6.55
CA LYS A 242 -8.36 17.49 -6.78
C LYS A 242 -8.54 17.27 -8.28
N THR A 243 -8.03 16.15 -8.77
CA THR A 243 -8.20 15.71 -10.17
C THR A 243 -8.88 14.33 -10.21
N GLU A 244 -9.29 13.89 -11.39
CA GLU A 244 -9.81 12.52 -11.59
C GLU A 244 -8.78 11.46 -11.18
N ALA A 245 -7.50 11.66 -11.54
CA ALA A 245 -6.42 10.74 -11.18
C ALA A 245 -6.21 10.65 -9.65
N VAL A 246 -6.38 11.75 -8.93
CA VAL A 246 -6.36 11.78 -7.46
C VAL A 246 -7.57 11.04 -6.88
N THR A 247 -8.76 11.26 -7.45
CA THR A 247 -9.99 10.58 -7.04
C THR A 247 -9.86 9.06 -7.23
N ALA A 248 -9.32 8.62 -8.38
CA ALA A 248 -9.03 7.22 -8.65
C ALA A 248 -8.04 6.61 -7.64
N ALA A 249 -7.02 7.37 -7.22
CA ALA A 249 -6.08 6.92 -6.19
C ALA A 249 -6.76 6.74 -4.82
N TYR A 250 -7.68 7.64 -4.43
CA TYR A 250 -8.49 7.46 -3.22
C TYR A 250 -9.37 6.21 -3.29
N THR A 251 -10.04 6.00 -4.42
CA THR A 251 -10.88 4.80 -4.65
C THR A 251 -10.05 3.52 -4.55
N LYS A 252 -8.85 3.49 -5.13
CA LYS A 252 -7.93 2.35 -4.99
C LYS A 252 -7.55 2.10 -3.53
N ILE A 253 -7.20 3.15 -2.78
CA ILE A 253 -6.90 3.01 -1.35
C ILE A 253 -8.09 2.41 -0.58
N SER A 254 -9.31 2.88 -0.86
CA SER A 254 -10.53 2.35 -0.21
C SER A 254 -10.74 0.87 -0.54
N ALA A 255 -10.71 0.51 -1.83
CA ALA A 255 -10.90 -0.86 -2.27
C ALA A 255 -9.86 -1.82 -1.66
N GLN A 256 -8.61 -1.38 -1.50
CA GLN A 256 -7.57 -2.19 -0.87
C GLN A 256 -7.76 -2.33 0.65
N ASN A 257 -8.28 -1.30 1.35
CA ASN A 257 -8.66 -1.46 2.76
C ASN A 257 -9.77 -2.50 2.94
N ASP A 258 -10.78 -2.48 2.05
CA ASP A 258 -11.87 -3.46 2.08
C ASP A 258 -11.34 -4.88 1.81
N ALA A 259 -10.46 -5.04 0.82
CA ALA A 259 -9.81 -6.31 0.52
C ALA A 259 -8.97 -6.84 1.69
N ILE A 260 -8.24 -5.97 2.39
CA ILE A 260 -7.48 -6.33 3.59
C ILE A 260 -8.43 -6.77 4.71
N ALA A 261 -9.55 -6.07 4.93
CA ALA A 261 -10.53 -6.43 5.94
C ALA A 261 -11.13 -7.82 5.67
N VAL A 262 -11.51 -8.10 4.42
CA VAL A 262 -12.00 -9.42 4.00
C VAL A 262 -10.95 -10.51 4.21
N ASN A 263 -9.71 -10.29 3.78
CA ASN A 263 -8.62 -11.25 3.99
C ASN A 263 -8.32 -11.48 5.47
N SER A 264 -8.37 -10.42 6.29
CA SER A 264 -8.14 -10.53 7.74
C SER A 264 -9.22 -11.35 8.42
N LYS A 265 -10.49 -11.13 8.05
CA LYS A 265 -11.61 -11.93 8.54
C LYS A 265 -11.47 -13.40 8.14
N LYS A 266 -11.24 -13.67 6.85
CA LYS A 266 -11.04 -15.03 6.33
C LYS A 266 -9.89 -15.75 7.05
N LEU A 267 -8.77 -15.07 7.28
CA LEU A 267 -7.63 -15.62 8.01
C LEU A 267 -7.99 -16.00 9.45
N THR A 268 -8.70 -15.12 10.16
CA THR A 268 -9.18 -15.39 11.53
C THR A 268 -10.14 -16.56 11.57
N ASP A 269 -11.12 -16.61 10.67
CA ASP A 269 -12.10 -17.70 10.61
C ASP A 269 -11.42 -19.05 10.37
N LEU A 270 -10.45 -19.11 9.44
CA LEU A 270 -9.66 -20.32 9.16
C LEU A 270 -8.79 -20.74 10.36
N HIS A 271 -8.17 -19.78 11.05
CA HIS A 271 -7.41 -20.06 12.27
C HIS A 271 -8.29 -20.65 13.37
N THR A 272 -9.48 -20.07 13.60
CA THR A 272 -10.44 -20.59 14.57
C THR A 272 -10.91 -22.00 14.21
N GLN A 273 -11.19 -22.27 12.93
CA GLN A 273 -11.54 -23.62 12.46
C GLN A 273 -10.41 -24.62 12.73
N PHE A 274 -9.16 -24.25 12.44
CA PHE A 274 -8.01 -25.10 12.72
C PHE A 274 -7.85 -25.41 14.22
N GLN A 275 -8.00 -24.41 15.09
CA GLN A 275 -7.95 -24.63 16.54
C GLN A 275 -9.05 -25.59 17.01
N SER A 276 -10.25 -25.46 16.46
CA SER A 276 -11.39 -26.34 16.77
C SER A 276 -11.08 -27.79 16.37
N LEU A 277 -10.65 -28.01 15.13
CA LEU A 277 -10.28 -29.34 14.63
C LEU A 277 -9.13 -29.97 15.41
N THR A 278 -8.13 -29.17 15.82
CA THR A 278 -7.01 -29.66 16.63
C THR A 278 -7.50 -30.17 17.98
N LYS A 279 -8.39 -29.42 18.66
CA LYS A 279 -8.99 -29.83 19.93
C LYS A 279 -9.81 -31.11 19.78
N GLU A 280 -10.61 -31.22 18.71
CA GLU A 280 -11.43 -32.41 18.44
C GLU A 280 -10.58 -33.66 18.18
N LYS A 281 -9.47 -33.51 17.44
CA LYS A 281 -8.54 -34.62 17.17
C LYS A 281 -7.83 -35.10 18.45
N GLU A 282 -7.42 -34.18 19.32
CA GLU A 282 -6.86 -34.55 20.63
C GLU A 282 -7.89 -35.23 21.53
N ALA A 283 -9.12 -34.71 21.58
CA ALA A 283 -10.22 -35.30 22.32
C ALA A 283 -10.47 -36.74 21.85
N SER A 284 -10.59 -36.94 20.54
CA SER A 284 -10.84 -38.25 19.93
C SER A 284 -9.74 -39.26 20.26
N LYS A 285 -8.46 -38.86 20.23
CA LYS A 285 -7.34 -39.73 20.62
C LYS A 285 -7.41 -40.13 22.10
N ARG A 286 -7.73 -39.18 22.98
CA ARG A 286 -7.82 -39.45 24.43
C ARG A 286 -9.00 -40.37 24.73
N LEU A 287 -10.16 -40.13 24.11
CA LEU A 287 -11.33 -41.00 24.25
C LEU A 287 -11.08 -42.40 23.69
N ALA A 288 -10.39 -42.54 22.55
CA ALA A 288 -10.02 -43.84 22.01
C ALA A 288 -9.12 -44.64 22.95
N ALA A 289 -8.11 -44.00 23.57
CA ALA A 289 -7.23 -44.65 24.55
C ALA A 289 -7.99 -45.12 25.80
N ILE A 290 -8.93 -44.30 26.30
CA ILE A 290 -9.81 -44.69 27.41
C ILE A 290 -10.68 -45.89 27.00
N SER A 291 -11.29 -45.83 25.81
CA SER A 291 -12.13 -46.91 25.25
C SER A 291 -11.39 -48.25 25.15
N GLU A 292 -10.16 -48.22 24.65
CA GLU A 292 -9.31 -49.40 24.57
C GLU A 292 -9.06 -50.01 25.96
N ASN A 293 -8.74 -49.17 26.95
CA ASN A 293 -8.49 -49.62 28.32
C ASN A 293 -9.75 -50.14 29.02
N VAL A 294 -10.91 -49.51 28.81
CA VAL A 294 -12.20 -50.03 29.32
C VAL A 294 -12.50 -51.40 28.69
N SER A 295 -12.24 -51.57 27.40
CA SER A 295 -12.45 -52.85 26.71
C SER A 295 -11.49 -53.95 27.21
N LYS A 296 -10.26 -53.59 27.60
CA LYS A 296 -9.34 -54.53 28.28
C LYS A 296 -9.86 -54.96 29.65
N VAL A 297 -10.46 -54.05 30.42
CA VAL A 297 -11.09 -54.39 31.70
C VAL A 297 -12.28 -55.33 31.48
N GLU A 298 -13.16 -55.00 30.52
CA GLU A 298 -14.30 -55.84 30.15
C GLU A 298 -13.90 -57.27 29.79
N ALA A 299 -12.85 -57.43 28.98
CA ALA A 299 -12.31 -58.75 28.64
C ALA A 299 -11.80 -59.51 29.88
N ARG A 300 -11.10 -58.81 30.80
CA ARG A 300 -10.60 -59.42 32.05
C ARG A 300 -11.75 -59.85 32.96
N VAL A 301 -12.76 -59.00 33.16
CA VAL A 301 -13.93 -59.31 34.00
C VAL A 301 -14.70 -60.51 33.43
N SER A 302 -14.87 -60.56 32.11
CA SER A 302 -15.50 -61.70 31.43
C SER A 302 -14.69 -62.99 31.59
N ALA A 303 -13.36 -62.93 31.44
CA ALA A 303 -12.48 -64.07 31.64
C ALA A 303 -12.48 -64.56 33.10
N ILE A 304 -12.49 -63.62 34.06
CA ILE A 304 -12.63 -63.93 35.48
C ILE A 304 -13.96 -64.63 35.75
N SER A 305 -15.08 -64.07 35.28
CA SER A 305 -16.40 -64.64 35.47
C SER A 305 -16.47 -66.08 34.95
N LYS A 306 -15.96 -66.31 33.74
CA LYS A 306 -15.85 -67.64 33.14
C LYS A 306 -14.95 -68.58 33.97
N ALA A 307 -13.76 -68.12 34.38
CA ALA A 307 -12.84 -68.91 35.18
C ALA A 307 -13.45 -69.31 36.52
N SER A 308 -14.20 -68.41 37.17
CA SER A 308 -14.95 -68.71 38.39
C SER A 308 -15.98 -69.81 38.15
N THR A 309 -16.82 -69.69 37.12
CA THR A 309 -17.80 -70.73 36.80
C THR A 309 -17.14 -72.08 36.51
N GLU A 310 -16.07 -72.10 35.71
CA GLU A 310 -15.36 -73.33 35.36
C GLU A 310 -14.66 -73.98 36.56
N PHE A 311 -14.05 -73.17 37.44
CA PHE A 311 -13.38 -73.67 38.65
C PHE A 311 -14.38 -74.35 39.59
N TYR A 312 -15.48 -73.67 39.94
CA TYR A 312 -16.45 -74.23 40.88
C TYR A 312 -17.29 -75.37 40.27
N ALA A 313 -17.50 -75.40 38.94
CA ALA A 313 -18.07 -76.56 38.28
C ALA A 313 -17.16 -77.79 38.39
N LYS A 314 -15.84 -77.63 38.21
CA LYS A 314 -14.86 -78.71 38.42
C LYS A 314 -14.76 -79.13 39.87
N ALA A 315 -14.81 -78.18 40.79
CA ALA A 315 -14.76 -78.43 42.22
C ALA A 315 -15.96 -79.28 42.72
N GLY A 316 -17.10 -79.22 42.03
CA GLY A 316 -18.25 -80.11 42.27
C GLY A 316 -18.09 -81.53 41.70
N ALA A 317 -17.14 -81.76 40.78
CA ALA A 317 -16.96 -83.03 40.06
C ALA A 317 -15.62 -83.75 40.39
N ALA A 318 -14.62 -83.05 40.91
CA ALA A 318 -13.30 -83.55 41.25
C ALA A 318 -12.84 -83.05 42.63
N SER A 319 -11.90 -83.75 43.25
CA SER A 319 -11.39 -83.44 44.59
C SER A 319 -10.50 -82.19 44.60
N VAL A 320 -11.11 -81.01 44.71
CA VAL A 320 -10.42 -79.74 45.00
C VAL A 320 -10.26 -79.61 46.53
N THR A 321 -9.06 -79.28 46.98
CA THR A 321 -8.77 -79.07 48.40
C THR A 321 -9.24 -77.68 48.85
N ALA A 322 -9.47 -77.50 50.15
CA ALA A 322 -9.81 -76.20 50.73
C ALA A 322 -8.73 -75.13 50.48
N ASN A 323 -7.45 -75.52 50.43
CA ASN A 323 -6.36 -74.59 50.18
C ASN A 323 -6.36 -74.10 48.73
N GLU A 324 -6.54 -75.00 47.76
CA GLU A 324 -6.62 -74.62 46.33
C GLU A 324 -7.80 -73.69 46.04
N GLU A 325 -8.94 -73.94 46.68
CA GLU A 325 -10.12 -73.07 46.57
C GLU A 325 -9.85 -71.69 47.19
N ALA A 326 -9.27 -71.63 48.38
CA ALA A 326 -8.95 -70.37 49.05
C ALA A 326 -7.94 -69.53 48.26
N GLU A 327 -6.92 -70.16 47.66
CA GLU A 327 -5.97 -69.48 46.79
C GLU A 327 -6.62 -68.95 45.51
N PHE A 328 -7.50 -69.74 44.87
CA PHE A 328 -8.27 -69.29 43.73
C PHE A 328 -9.17 -68.09 44.08
N TYR A 329 -9.96 -68.20 45.16
CA TYR A 329 -10.83 -67.13 45.62
C TYR A 329 -10.05 -65.85 45.92
N LYS A 330 -8.91 -65.95 46.62
CA LYS A 330 -8.04 -64.81 46.92
C LYS A 330 -7.48 -64.16 45.65
N LEU A 331 -7.03 -64.96 44.69
CA LEU A 331 -6.51 -64.48 43.42
C LEU A 331 -7.59 -63.72 42.63
N VAL A 332 -8.76 -64.36 42.44
CA VAL A 332 -9.83 -63.80 41.62
C VAL A 332 -10.46 -62.57 42.26
N SER A 333 -10.72 -62.60 43.57
CA SER A 333 -11.23 -61.43 44.29
C SER A 333 -10.24 -60.26 44.25
N GLY A 334 -8.93 -60.53 44.31
CA GLY A 334 -7.88 -59.53 44.09
C GLY A 334 -7.91 -58.92 42.69
N GLN A 335 -8.06 -59.74 41.65
CA GLN A 335 -8.15 -59.29 40.26
C GLN A 335 -9.42 -58.48 39.96
N LEU A 336 -10.56 -58.84 40.57
CA LEU A 336 -11.81 -58.05 40.48
C LEU A 336 -11.65 -56.69 41.15
N LYS A 337 -11.04 -56.63 42.35
CA LYS A 337 -10.71 -55.36 43.02
C LYS A 337 -9.78 -54.49 42.17
N ALA A 338 -8.73 -55.08 41.60
CA ALA A 338 -7.81 -54.36 40.71
C ALA A 338 -8.53 -53.78 39.48
N SER A 339 -9.43 -54.56 38.87
CA SER A 339 -10.25 -54.12 37.73
C SER A 339 -11.18 -52.97 38.11
N SER A 340 -11.79 -53.03 39.30
CA SER A 340 -12.63 -51.94 39.84
C SER A 340 -11.83 -50.65 40.03
N TYR A 341 -10.64 -50.72 40.65
CA TYR A 341 -9.78 -49.54 40.81
C TYR A 341 -9.34 -48.95 39.46
N GLN A 342 -9.06 -49.80 38.47
CA GLN A 342 -8.72 -49.34 37.12
C GLN A 342 -9.88 -48.58 36.47
N LEU A 343 -11.13 -49.05 36.58
CA LEU A 343 -12.30 -48.33 36.06
C LEU A 343 -12.52 -46.99 36.76
N VAL A 344 -12.30 -46.90 38.08
CA VAL A 344 -12.35 -45.63 38.82
C VAL A 344 -11.31 -44.64 38.27
N SER A 345 -10.08 -45.09 37.99
CA SER A 345 -9.06 -44.24 37.37
C SER A 345 -9.45 -43.79 35.96
N LEU A 346 -9.94 -44.70 35.12
CA LEU A 346 -10.38 -44.40 33.76
C LEU A 346 -11.57 -43.44 33.74
N LYS A 347 -12.47 -43.52 34.73
CA LYS A 347 -13.56 -42.55 34.90
C LYS A 347 -13.03 -41.15 35.20
N LYS A 348 -12.02 -41.02 36.07
CA LYS A 348 -11.38 -39.72 36.33
C LYS A 348 -10.74 -39.14 35.07
N GLU A 349 -10.02 -39.96 34.30
CA GLU A 349 -9.44 -39.55 33.03
C GLU A 349 -10.49 -39.10 32.00
N LEU A 350 -11.63 -39.81 31.94
CA LEU A 350 -12.77 -39.43 31.12
C LEU A 350 -13.36 -38.08 31.57
N ASP A 351 -13.56 -37.88 32.86
CA ASP A 351 -14.11 -36.64 33.41
C ASP A 351 -13.19 -35.44 33.15
N GLU A 352 -11.89 -35.63 33.26
CA GLU A 352 -10.91 -34.63 32.84
C GLU A 352 -10.96 -34.33 31.35
N ALA A 353 -11.13 -35.36 30.51
CA ALA A 353 -11.27 -35.20 29.07
C ALA A 353 -12.55 -34.42 28.72
N VAL A 354 -13.67 -34.74 29.36
CA VAL A 354 -14.95 -34.02 29.19
C VAL A 354 -14.82 -32.57 29.66
N LYS A 355 -14.13 -32.31 30.78
CA LYS A 355 -13.89 -30.95 31.26
C LYS A 355 -13.04 -30.13 30.28
N LYS A 356 -12.03 -30.74 29.67
CA LYS A 356 -11.09 -30.07 28.77
C LYS A 356 -11.63 -29.90 27.34
N TYR A 357 -12.44 -30.84 26.86
CA TYR A 357 -12.85 -30.94 25.45
C TYR A 357 -14.37 -30.97 25.23
N SER A 358 -15.16 -30.71 26.28
CA SER A 358 -16.63 -30.78 26.29
C SER A 358 -17.19 -32.21 26.22
N ARG A 359 -18.47 -32.35 26.57
CA ARG A 359 -19.17 -33.63 26.63
C ARG A 359 -19.67 -34.02 25.24
N THR A 360 -18.98 -34.98 24.61
CA THR A 360 -19.34 -35.54 23.30
C THR A 360 -20.16 -36.83 23.46
N GLU A 361 -20.85 -37.26 22.38
CA GLU A 361 -21.57 -38.53 22.36
C GLU A 361 -20.64 -39.73 22.65
N ALA A 362 -19.42 -39.71 22.12
CA ALA A 362 -18.40 -40.72 22.42
C ALA A 362 -18.03 -40.77 23.91
N ALA A 363 -17.95 -39.60 24.57
CA ALA A 363 -17.70 -39.54 26.01
C ALA A 363 -18.88 -40.08 26.82
N VAL A 364 -20.12 -39.79 26.40
CA VAL A 364 -21.35 -40.34 27.02
C VAL A 364 -21.40 -41.86 26.87
N ALA A 365 -21.09 -42.39 25.70
CA ALA A 365 -21.04 -43.83 25.46
C ALA A 365 -19.98 -44.51 26.33
N LEU A 366 -18.81 -43.89 26.51
CA LEU A 366 -17.76 -44.41 27.40
C LEU A 366 -18.17 -44.39 28.87
N GLU A 367 -18.86 -43.34 29.31
CA GLU A 367 -19.39 -43.26 30.66
C GLU A 367 -20.40 -44.39 30.92
N ALA A 368 -21.32 -44.64 29.99
CA ALA A 368 -22.26 -45.76 30.07
C ALA A 368 -21.53 -47.12 30.10
N LYS A 369 -20.49 -47.29 29.28
CA LYS A 369 -19.68 -48.52 29.26
C LYS A 369 -18.94 -48.75 30.58
N ILE A 370 -18.37 -47.72 31.18
CA ILE A 370 -17.71 -47.81 32.49
C ILE A 370 -18.73 -48.21 33.58
N THR A 371 -19.91 -47.61 33.58
CA THR A 371 -20.99 -47.95 34.53
C THR A 371 -21.41 -49.41 34.41
N ALA A 372 -21.67 -49.88 33.19
CA ALA A 372 -22.05 -51.28 32.94
C ALA A 372 -20.95 -52.26 33.40
N GLN A 373 -19.67 -51.93 33.22
CA GLN A 373 -18.57 -52.78 33.69
C GLN A 373 -18.41 -52.77 35.21
N ASN A 374 -18.70 -51.66 35.90
CA ASN A 374 -18.75 -51.65 37.36
C ASN A 374 -19.87 -52.56 37.90
N GLU A 375 -21.04 -52.55 37.26
CA GLU A 375 -22.14 -53.46 37.60
C GLU A 375 -21.76 -54.93 37.35
N ALA A 376 -21.09 -55.23 36.23
CA ALA A 376 -20.61 -56.58 35.92
C ALA A 376 -19.57 -57.09 36.94
N ILE A 377 -18.66 -56.22 37.41
CA ILE A 377 -17.70 -56.55 38.48
C ILE A 377 -18.43 -56.84 39.79
N ALA A 378 -19.40 -56.00 40.16
CA ALA A 378 -20.18 -56.19 41.39
C ALA A 378 -20.94 -57.52 41.37
N LEU A 379 -21.59 -57.85 40.26
CA LEU A 379 -22.28 -59.11 40.06
C LEU A 379 -21.32 -60.31 40.12
N THR A 380 -20.20 -60.25 39.39
CA THR A 380 -19.20 -61.32 39.38
C THR A 380 -18.59 -61.53 40.77
N SER A 381 -18.35 -60.45 41.51
CA SER A 381 -17.86 -60.50 42.89
C SER A 381 -18.88 -61.16 43.82
N LYS A 382 -20.17 -60.81 43.69
CA LYS A 382 -21.25 -61.41 44.47
C LYS A 382 -21.35 -62.92 44.20
N ASN A 383 -21.38 -63.32 42.93
CA ASN A 383 -21.43 -64.73 42.54
C ASN A 383 -20.21 -65.51 43.05
N LEU A 384 -19.01 -64.91 42.97
CA LEU A 384 -17.79 -65.51 43.50
C LEU A 384 -17.88 -65.76 45.02
N VAL A 385 -18.40 -64.79 45.77
CA VAL A 385 -18.61 -64.93 47.23
C VAL A 385 -19.62 -66.02 47.56
N GLU A 386 -20.73 -66.08 46.82
CA GLU A 386 -21.74 -67.13 46.99
C GLU A 386 -21.18 -68.53 46.68
N LEU A 387 -20.37 -68.67 45.62
CA LEU A 387 -19.72 -69.93 45.27
C LEU A 387 -18.69 -70.36 46.33
N HIS A 388 -17.88 -69.43 46.82
CA HIS A 388 -16.93 -69.67 47.91
C HIS A 388 -17.64 -70.11 49.20
N THR A 389 -18.71 -69.42 49.59
CA THR A 389 -19.47 -69.72 50.81
C THR A 389 -20.13 -71.11 50.77
N ASN A 390 -20.57 -71.54 49.58
CA ASN A 390 -21.25 -72.82 49.38
C ASN A 390 -20.29 -73.97 49.04
N PHE A 391 -18.98 -73.72 48.97
CA PHE A 391 -17.99 -74.75 48.65
C PHE A 391 -17.89 -75.79 49.77
N LYS A 392 -17.90 -77.07 49.40
CA LYS A 392 -17.69 -78.20 50.31
C LYS A 392 -16.38 -78.90 49.91
N PRO A 393 -15.33 -78.87 50.75
CA PRO A 393 -14.05 -79.46 50.40
C PRO A 393 -14.17 -80.98 50.29
N ALA A 394 -13.38 -81.57 49.39
CA ALA A 394 -13.24 -83.02 49.35
C ALA A 394 -12.64 -83.52 50.67
N VAL A 395 -13.33 -84.45 51.32
CA VAL A 395 -12.84 -85.09 52.55
C VAL A 395 -11.65 -85.97 52.16
N THR A 396 -10.44 -85.55 52.52
CA THR A 396 -9.27 -86.44 52.53
C THR A 396 -9.52 -87.52 53.57
N THR A 397 -10.02 -88.69 53.15
CA THR A 397 -9.90 -89.89 53.95
C THR A 397 -8.42 -90.27 53.99
N ASN A 398 -7.73 -89.88 55.07
CA ASN A 398 -6.46 -90.50 55.43
C ASN A 398 -6.76 -91.97 55.73
N ASN A 399 -6.31 -92.88 54.86
CA ASN A 399 -6.05 -94.26 55.22
C ASN A 399 -4.60 -94.38 55.67
#